data_AF-A0A535ZR22-F1
#
_entry.id   AF-A0A535ZR22-F1
#
_cell.length_a   1.000
_cell.length_b   1.000
_cell.length_c   1.000
_cell.angle_alpha   90.00
_cell.angle_beta   90.00
_cell.angle_gamma   90.00
#
_symmetry.space_group_name_H-M   'P 1'
#
loop_
_entity.id
_entity.type
_entity.pdbx_description
1 polymer ?
#
loop_
_entity_poly.entity_id
_entity_poly.type
_entity_poly.pdbx_seq_one_letter_code
_entity_poly.pdbx_strand_id
1 'polypeptide(L)'
;MKFLAVFDYLSYEDIFVVGIGFDIAGAFLLAKGLLLPSRQIMNLSATYFGFNPSEVVARVEDKISTYIGVSALVTGFLFQLLGYVLDLAFRTVSPASPTRALLAAFGAAVAIGLVRLIYPLVLPTWRRRLLIDVAHYDQSGKQAHPYGAYLLAFGGKLHMQPALPNESQEAYSKRVWRVTTIIEGGPG
;
A
#
# COMPACT_ATOMS: atom_id res chain seq x y z
N MET A 1 -28.75 -23.00 -20.19
CA MET A 1 -29.28 -23.12 -18.81
C MET A 1 -28.31 -23.87 -17.89
N LYS A 2 -27.02 -23.48 -17.86
CA LYS A 2 -25.97 -24.07 -16.98
C LYS A 2 -25.34 -23.06 -16.01
N PHE A 3 -25.63 -21.76 -16.18
CA PHE A 3 -25.07 -20.69 -15.35
C PHE A 3 -25.73 -20.60 -13.97
N LEU A 4 -26.98 -21.07 -13.84
CA LEU A 4 -27.69 -21.12 -12.54
C LEU A 4 -27.14 -22.22 -11.62
N ALA A 5 -26.62 -23.33 -12.16
CA ALA A 5 -26.10 -24.43 -11.34
C ALA A 5 -24.83 -24.05 -10.55
N VAL A 6 -24.08 -23.03 -10.97
CA VAL A 6 -22.87 -22.56 -10.24
C VAL A 6 -23.25 -21.84 -8.94
N PHE A 7 -24.40 -21.17 -8.91
CA PHE A 7 -24.86 -20.47 -7.71
C PHE A 7 -25.37 -21.43 -6.63
N ASP A 8 -25.78 -22.65 -7.00
CA ASP A 8 -26.12 -23.70 -6.03
C ASP A 8 -24.89 -24.25 -5.28
N TYR A 9 -23.67 -23.96 -5.73
CA TYR A 9 -22.41 -24.40 -5.11
C TYR A 9 -21.70 -23.31 -4.28
N LEU A 10 -22.13 -22.06 -4.37
CA LEU A 10 -21.56 -20.96 -3.59
C LEU A 10 -22.19 -20.96 -2.20
N SER A 11 -21.46 -21.49 -1.22
CA SER A 11 -21.86 -21.45 0.18
C SER A 11 -21.44 -20.14 0.82
N TYR A 12 -22.20 -19.68 1.82
CA TYR A 12 -21.82 -18.54 2.65
C TYR A 12 -20.47 -18.76 3.38
N GLU A 13 -20.12 -20.03 3.63
CA GLU A 13 -18.80 -20.43 4.12
C GLU A 13 -17.67 -20.05 3.15
N ASP A 14 -17.91 -20.06 1.83
CA ASP A 14 -16.88 -19.72 0.85
C ASP A 14 -16.53 -18.23 0.92
N ILE A 15 -17.53 -17.36 1.17
CA ILE A 15 -17.33 -15.92 1.41
C ILE A 15 -16.51 -15.71 2.68
N PHE A 16 -16.81 -16.47 3.74
CA PHE A 16 -16.05 -16.42 4.99
C PHE A 16 -14.58 -16.78 4.77
N VAL A 17 -14.30 -17.86 4.01
CA VAL A 17 -12.93 -18.30 3.73
C VAL A 17 -12.19 -17.35 2.78
N VAL A 18 -12.87 -16.74 1.81
CA VAL A 18 -12.31 -15.62 1.03
C VAL A 18 -11.86 -14.49 1.95
N GLY A 19 -12.66 -14.17 2.98
CA GLY A 19 -12.30 -13.21 4.02
C GLY A 19 -11.00 -13.58 4.75
N ILE A 20 -10.81 -14.85 5.12
CA ILE A 20 -9.55 -15.35 5.71
C ILE A 20 -8.36 -15.09 4.77
N GLY A 21 -8.52 -15.26 3.46
CA GLY A 21 -7.47 -14.96 2.49
C GLY A 21 -7.02 -13.50 2.51
N PHE A 22 -7.97 -12.56 2.60
CA PHE A 22 -7.68 -11.14 2.78
C PHE A 22 -6.99 -10.87 4.12
N ASP A 23 -7.40 -11.54 5.19
CA ASP A 23 -6.79 -11.34 6.51
C ASP A 23 -5.34 -11.84 6.54
N ILE A 24 -5.04 -13.00 5.96
CA ILE A 24 -3.67 -13.53 5.86
C ILE A 24 -2.79 -12.55 5.07
N ALA A 25 -3.25 -12.10 3.89
CA ALA A 25 -2.50 -11.15 3.07
C ALA A 25 -2.32 -9.81 3.79
N GLY A 26 -3.36 -9.34 4.47
CA GLY A 26 -3.37 -8.08 5.21
C GLY A 26 -2.43 -8.12 6.41
N ALA A 27 -2.48 -9.18 7.22
CA ALA A 27 -1.58 -9.41 8.34
C ALA A 27 -0.12 -9.52 7.90
N PHE A 28 0.15 -10.20 6.78
CA PHE A 28 1.50 -10.27 6.22
C PHE A 28 2.05 -8.88 5.83
N LEU A 29 1.25 -8.06 5.14
CA LEU A 29 1.66 -6.70 4.77
C LEU A 29 1.78 -5.78 5.99
N LEU A 30 0.92 -5.95 6.98
CA LEU A 30 0.97 -5.20 8.24
C LEU A 30 2.22 -5.55 9.04
N ALA A 31 2.59 -6.83 9.12
CA ALA A 31 3.79 -7.29 9.83
C ALA A 31 5.09 -6.76 9.21
N LYS A 32 5.08 -6.49 7.90
CA LYS A 32 6.20 -5.84 7.21
C LYS A 32 6.17 -4.32 7.32
N GLY A 33 5.01 -3.74 7.59
CA GLY A 33 4.76 -2.32 7.48
C GLY A 33 5.05 -1.54 8.77
N LEU A 34 5.15 -0.22 8.62
CA LEU A 34 5.36 0.70 9.73
C LEU A 34 4.37 1.88 9.64
N LEU A 35 3.59 2.10 10.70
CA LEU A 35 2.66 3.23 10.81
C LEU A 35 3.38 4.47 11.36
N LEU A 36 4.27 5.07 10.56
CA LEU A 36 4.89 6.34 10.95
C LEU A 36 4.28 7.56 10.24
N PRO A 37 4.03 8.65 10.96
CA PRO A 37 3.83 9.97 10.37
C PRO A 37 5.02 10.38 9.49
N SER A 38 4.77 11.12 8.41
CA SER A 38 5.81 11.56 7.46
C SER A 38 6.94 12.33 8.14
N ARG A 39 6.61 13.13 9.17
CA ARG A 39 7.59 13.82 10.03
C ARG A 39 8.55 12.85 10.73
N GLN A 40 8.02 11.75 11.27
CA GLN A 40 8.86 10.75 11.96
C GLN A 40 9.73 9.98 10.98
N ILE A 41 9.20 9.67 9.78
CA ILE A 41 10.01 9.10 8.69
C ILE A 41 11.20 10.01 8.36
N MET A 42 10.95 11.32 8.25
CA MET A 42 12.00 12.30 7.99
C MET A 42 13.04 12.33 9.11
N ASN A 43 12.60 12.40 10.36
CA ASN A 43 13.49 12.46 11.52
C ASN A 43 14.34 11.18 11.69
N LEU A 44 13.77 10.00 11.43
CA LEU A 44 14.50 8.74 11.55
C LEU A 44 15.47 8.50 10.40
N SER A 45 15.26 9.16 9.25
CA SER A 45 16.17 9.08 8.10
C SER A 45 17.23 10.20 8.10
N ALA A 46 17.19 11.10 9.09
CA ALA A 46 18.28 12.02 9.38
C ALA A 46 19.39 11.26 10.11
N THR A 47 20.56 11.20 9.50
CA THR A 47 21.78 10.63 10.04
C THR A 47 22.67 11.73 10.60
N TYR A 48 23.65 11.37 11.44
CA TYR A 48 24.61 12.33 12.03
C TYR A 48 25.37 13.15 10.96
N PHE A 49 25.49 12.63 9.73
CA PHE A 49 26.19 13.26 8.62
C PHE A 49 25.25 13.73 7.48
N GLY A 50 23.93 13.79 7.72
CA GLY A 50 22.98 14.30 6.73
C GLY A 50 21.82 13.35 6.45
N PHE A 51 21.44 13.18 5.19
CA PHE A 51 20.16 12.60 4.78
C PHE A 51 20.33 11.31 3.97
N ASN A 52 19.63 10.23 4.34
CA ASN A 52 19.66 8.98 3.58
C ASN A 52 18.36 8.76 2.77
N PRO A 53 18.35 9.06 1.45
CA PRO A 53 17.16 8.91 0.62
C PRO A 53 16.70 7.45 0.47
N SER A 54 17.62 6.48 0.56
CA SER A 54 17.27 5.05 0.46
C SER A 54 16.38 4.61 1.62
N GLU A 55 16.66 5.12 2.81
CA GLU A 55 15.94 4.79 4.04
C GLU A 55 14.55 5.43 4.08
N VAL A 56 14.42 6.67 3.58
CA VAL A 56 13.11 7.31 3.40
C VAL A 56 12.24 6.53 2.43
N VAL A 57 12.79 6.13 1.27
CA VAL A 57 12.05 5.35 0.28
C VAL A 57 11.55 4.03 0.88
N ALA A 58 12.42 3.28 1.56
CA ALA A 58 12.04 2.05 2.24
C ALA A 58 10.89 2.27 3.25
N ARG A 59 11.02 3.27 4.13
CA ARG A 59 9.97 3.59 5.12
C ARG A 59 8.65 4.03 4.50
N VAL A 60 8.69 4.76 3.38
CA VAL A 60 7.48 5.12 2.63
C VAL A 60 6.83 3.87 2.04
N GLU A 61 7.59 2.92 1.52
CA GLU A 61 7.06 1.64 1.02
C GLU A 61 6.48 0.78 2.15
N ASP A 62 7.10 0.77 3.33
CA ASP A 62 6.56 0.08 4.52
C ASP A 62 5.23 0.72 4.99
N LYS A 63 5.14 2.05 4.95
CA LYS A 63 3.89 2.77 5.24
C LYS A 63 2.78 2.42 4.24
N ILE A 64 3.10 2.35 2.95
CA ILE A 64 2.15 1.92 1.91
C ILE A 64 1.71 0.47 2.14
N SER A 65 2.66 -0.43 2.43
CA SER A 65 2.37 -1.82 2.78
C SER A 65 1.40 -1.89 3.95
N THR A 66 1.58 -1.04 4.95
CA THR A 66 0.67 -0.98 6.09
C THR A 66 -0.74 -0.56 5.69
N TYR A 67 -0.90 0.51 4.91
CA TYR A 67 -2.23 0.97 4.50
C TYR A 67 -2.97 -0.07 3.66
N ILE A 68 -2.26 -0.75 2.76
CA ILE A 68 -2.83 -1.85 1.97
C ILE A 68 -3.18 -3.03 2.89
N GLY A 69 -2.31 -3.36 3.85
CA GLY A 69 -2.54 -4.42 4.82
C GLY A 69 -3.78 -4.18 5.68
N VAL A 70 -3.93 -2.96 6.22
CA VAL A 70 -5.13 -2.55 6.97
C VAL A 70 -6.38 -2.61 6.10
N SER A 71 -6.30 -2.13 4.86
CA SER A 71 -7.45 -2.18 3.93
C SER A 71 -7.86 -3.61 3.60
N ALA A 72 -6.89 -4.52 3.44
CA ALA A 72 -7.13 -5.93 3.24
C ALA A 72 -7.79 -6.57 4.47
N LEU A 73 -7.30 -6.32 5.69
CA LEU A 73 -7.93 -6.80 6.93
C LEU A 73 -9.37 -6.32 7.08
N VAL A 74 -9.63 -5.02 6.85
CA VAL A 74 -11.00 -4.49 6.90
C VAL A 74 -11.90 -5.20 5.90
N THR A 75 -11.40 -5.44 4.69
CA THR A 75 -12.16 -6.17 3.66
C THR A 75 -12.41 -7.63 4.06
N GLY A 76 -11.42 -8.29 4.65
CA GLY A 76 -11.53 -9.67 5.15
C GLY A 76 -12.57 -9.80 6.26
N PHE A 77 -12.52 -8.93 7.26
CA PHE A 77 -13.53 -8.86 8.32
C PHE A 77 -14.94 -8.58 7.78
N LEU A 78 -15.09 -7.71 6.78
CA LEU A 78 -16.40 -7.46 6.16
C LEU A 78 -16.94 -8.71 5.46
N PHE A 79 -16.10 -9.48 4.76
CA PHE A 79 -16.53 -10.73 4.16
C PHE A 79 -16.87 -11.80 5.19
N GLN A 80 -16.09 -11.92 6.26
CA GLN A 80 -16.41 -12.84 7.36
C GLN A 80 -17.73 -12.48 8.04
N LEU A 81 -17.94 -11.19 8.34
CA LEU A 81 -19.19 -10.70 8.92
C LEU A 81 -20.38 -10.98 8.00
N LEU A 82 -20.24 -10.71 6.70
CA LEU A 82 -21.28 -10.99 5.72
C LEU A 82 -21.58 -12.48 5.63
N GLY A 83 -20.55 -13.33 5.54
CA GLY A 83 -20.70 -14.78 5.53
C GLY A 83 -21.42 -15.29 6.79
N TYR A 84 -21.06 -14.75 7.96
CA TYR A 84 -21.70 -15.09 9.23
C TYR A 84 -23.17 -14.65 9.30
N VAL A 85 -23.50 -13.42 8.88
CA VAL A 85 -24.87 -12.93 8.86
C VAL A 85 -25.74 -13.75 7.92
N LEU A 86 -25.22 -14.11 6.75
CA LEU A 86 -25.94 -14.95 5.77
C LEU A 86 -26.16 -16.36 6.32
N ASP A 87 -25.16 -16.96 6.96
CA ASP A 87 -25.29 -18.27 7.60
C ASP A 87 -26.40 -18.28 8.67
N LEU A 88 -26.44 -17.24 9.53
CA LEU A 88 -27.49 -17.08 10.53
C LEU A 88 -28.88 -16.87 9.93
N ALA A 89 -28.99 -16.08 8.86
CA ALA A 89 -30.26 -15.72 8.24
C ALA A 89 -30.91 -16.90 7.50
N PHE A 90 -30.10 -17.72 6.82
CA PHE A 90 -30.60 -18.79 5.95
C PHE A 90 -30.48 -20.19 6.56
N ARG A 91 -29.76 -20.36 7.68
CA ARG A 91 -29.60 -21.64 8.43
C ARG A 91 -29.34 -22.83 7.52
N THR A 92 -28.42 -22.68 6.58
CA THR A 92 -28.08 -23.72 5.62
C THR A 92 -27.08 -24.69 6.24
N VAL A 93 -27.53 -25.86 6.68
CA VAL A 93 -26.62 -26.95 7.08
C VAL A 93 -26.10 -27.61 5.81
N SER A 94 -25.02 -27.07 5.26
CA SER A 94 -24.39 -27.65 4.08
C SER A 94 -23.48 -28.81 4.50
N PRO A 95 -23.62 -30.03 3.95
CA PRO A 95 -22.79 -31.16 4.32
C PRO A 95 -21.32 -30.91 3.99
N ALA A 96 -20.42 -31.41 4.83
CA ALA A 96 -18.99 -31.36 4.59
C ALA A 96 -18.65 -32.14 3.31
N SER A 97 -17.95 -31.49 2.37
CA SER A 97 -17.56 -32.09 1.10
C SER A 97 -16.14 -31.66 0.72
N PRO A 98 -15.27 -32.58 0.25
CA PRO A 98 -13.92 -32.25 -0.21
C PRO A 98 -13.89 -31.19 -1.32
N THR A 99 -14.89 -31.18 -2.21
CA THR A 99 -14.99 -30.19 -3.29
C THR A 99 -15.20 -28.78 -2.75
N ARG A 100 -15.97 -28.63 -1.67
CA ARG A 100 -16.20 -27.34 -1.01
C ARG A 100 -14.93 -26.82 -0.35
N ALA A 101 -14.18 -27.69 0.33
CA ALA A 101 -12.89 -27.33 0.91
C ALA A 101 -11.90 -26.83 -0.17
N LEU A 102 -11.88 -27.45 -1.35
CA LEU A 102 -11.05 -27.01 -2.48
C LEU A 102 -11.49 -25.65 -3.04
N LEU A 103 -12.79 -25.41 -3.20
CA LEU A 103 -13.32 -24.12 -3.66
C LEU A 103 -13.02 -22.99 -2.66
N ALA A 104 -13.21 -23.24 -1.37
CA ALA A 104 -12.87 -22.33 -0.30
C ALA A 104 -11.36 -21.99 -0.31
N ALA A 105 -10.49 -23.00 -0.40
CA ALA A 105 -9.04 -22.80 -0.49
C ALA A 105 -8.65 -22.01 -1.75
N PHE A 106 -9.28 -22.29 -2.89
CA PHE A 106 -9.08 -21.52 -4.12
C PHE A 106 -9.52 -20.06 -3.96
N GLY A 107 -10.67 -19.81 -3.32
CA GLY A 107 -11.16 -18.46 -3.01
C GLY A 107 -10.18 -17.66 -2.14
N ALA A 108 -9.65 -18.26 -1.08
CA ALA A 108 -8.61 -17.64 -0.26
C ALA A 108 -7.33 -17.34 -1.06
N ALA A 109 -6.90 -18.27 -1.91
CA ALA A 109 -5.73 -18.07 -2.78
C ALA A 109 -5.94 -16.92 -3.77
N VAL A 110 -7.14 -16.81 -4.36
CA VAL A 110 -7.52 -15.68 -5.23
C VAL A 110 -7.50 -14.36 -4.46
N ALA A 111 -8.03 -14.32 -3.24
CA ALA A 111 -7.99 -13.12 -2.40
C ALA A 111 -6.55 -12.64 -2.12
N ILE A 112 -5.65 -13.57 -1.75
CA ILE A 112 -4.22 -13.28 -1.58
C ILE A 112 -3.61 -12.78 -2.90
N GLY A 113 -3.92 -13.44 -4.01
CA GLY A 113 -3.47 -13.05 -5.35
C GLY A 113 -3.93 -11.65 -5.75
N LEU A 114 -5.16 -11.27 -5.42
CA LEU A 114 -5.71 -9.94 -5.68
C LEU A 114 -4.95 -8.87 -4.89
N VAL A 115 -4.69 -9.08 -3.59
CA VAL A 115 -3.89 -8.14 -2.79
C VAL A 115 -2.48 -8.00 -3.39
N ARG A 116 -1.87 -9.13 -3.76
CA ARG A 116 -0.54 -9.16 -4.41
C ARG A 116 -0.50 -8.41 -5.73
N LEU A 117 -1.58 -8.46 -6.52
CA LEU A 117 -1.72 -7.78 -7.82
C LEU A 117 -1.99 -6.28 -7.65
N ILE A 118 -2.83 -5.89 -6.69
CA ILE A 118 -3.15 -4.48 -6.41
C ILE A 118 -1.92 -3.72 -5.91
N TYR A 119 -1.09 -4.37 -5.09
CA TYR A 119 0.10 -3.76 -4.51
C TYR A 119 1.00 -3.02 -5.53
N PRO A 120 1.54 -3.66 -6.58
CA PRO A 120 2.39 -2.99 -7.57
C PRO A 120 1.65 -1.95 -8.42
N LEU A 121 0.32 -2.02 -8.54
CA LEU A 121 -0.47 -1.02 -9.28
C LEU A 121 -0.62 0.29 -8.49
N VAL A 122 -0.78 0.18 -7.18
CA VAL A 122 -0.99 1.33 -6.29
C VAL A 122 0.34 1.96 -5.86
N LEU A 123 1.39 1.14 -5.72
CA LEU A 123 2.70 1.54 -5.20
C LEU A 123 3.28 2.79 -5.89
N PRO A 124 3.37 2.91 -7.23
CA PRO A 124 4.03 4.05 -7.87
C PRO A 124 3.35 5.38 -7.57
N THR A 125 2.02 5.40 -7.62
CA THR A 125 1.20 6.60 -7.40
C THR A 125 1.29 7.05 -5.94
N TRP A 126 1.16 6.10 -5.01
CA TRP A 126 1.18 6.41 -3.58
C TRP A 126 2.57 6.75 -3.08
N ARG A 127 3.60 6.04 -3.53
CA ARG A 127 5.01 6.32 -3.23
C ARG A 127 5.38 7.73 -3.66
N ARG A 128 5.00 8.15 -4.86
CA ARG A 128 5.24 9.52 -5.32
C ARG A 128 4.58 10.56 -4.41
N ARG A 129 3.29 10.37 -4.09
CA ARG A 129 2.54 11.32 -3.23
C ARG A 129 3.16 11.43 -1.83
N LEU A 130 3.52 10.30 -1.23
CA LEU A 130 4.09 10.27 0.11
C LEU A 130 5.52 10.81 0.16
N LEU A 131 6.35 10.56 -0.86
CA LEU A 131 7.68 11.16 -0.94
C LEU A 131 7.62 12.68 -1.11
N ILE A 132 6.66 13.18 -1.91
CA ILE A 132 6.41 14.62 -1.99
C ILE A 132 5.98 15.16 -0.61
N ASP A 133 5.08 14.49 0.10
CA ASP A 133 4.68 14.92 1.45
C ASP A 133 5.87 14.90 2.44
N VAL A 134 6.70 13.86 2.45
CA VAL A 134 7.93 13.80 3.26
C VAL A 134 8.87 14.95 2.89
N ALA A 135 8.99 15.30 1.61
CA ALA A 135 9.84 16.40 1.16
C ALA A 135 9.38 17.79 1.67
N HIS A 136 8.20 17.92 2.26
CA HIS A 136 7.77 19.15 2.93
C HIS A 136 8.31 19.28 4.36
N TYR A 137 8.93 18.24 4.93
CA TYR A 137 9.36 18.27 6.33
C TYR A 137 10.86 18.54 6.47
N ASP A 138 11.20 19.38 7.43
CA ASP A 138 12.55 19.58 7.97
C ASP A 138 12.55 19.42 9.51
N GLN A 139 13.65 19.81 10.16
CA GLN A 139 13.73 19.79 11.64
C GLN A 139 12.78 20.77 12.31
N SER A 140 12.44 21.89 11.64
CA SER A 140 11.54 22.93 12.14
C SER A 140 10.06 22.57 11.98
N GLY A 141 9.71 21.69 11.06
CA GLY A 141 8.35 21.20 10.88
C GLY A 141 7.96 21.03 9.41
N LYS A 142 6.68 21.23 9.12
CA LYS A 142 6.15 21.17 7.75
C LYS A 142 6.26 22.53 7.09
N GLN A 143 6.88 22.58 5.93
CA GLN A 143 7.00 23.75 5.07
C GLN A 143 5.85 23.84 4.06
N ALA A 144 5.65 25.03 3.50
CA ALA A 144 4.61 25.28 2.49
C ALA A 144 4.89 24.60 1.14
N HIS A 145 6.17 24.39 0.82
CA HIS A 145 6.64 23.77 -0.42
C HIS A 145 7.67 22.70 -0.11
N PRO A 146 7.81 21.66 -0.97
CA PRO A 146 8.79 20.63 -0.76
C PRO A 146 10.20 21.12 -1.11
N TYR A 147 11.22 20.55 -0.46
CA TYR A 147 12.62 20.80 -0.77
C TYR A 147 13.04 20.11 -2.07
N GLY A 148 13.60 20.89 -2.99
CA GLY A 148 14.07 20.40 -4.29
C GLY A 148 15.18 19.36 -4.17
N ALA A 149 16.11 19.53 -3.22
CA ALA A 149 17.20 18.60 -3.01
C ALA A 149 16.72 17.19 -2.62
N TYR A 150 15.65 17.10 -1.83
CA TYR A 150 15.04 15.81 -1.47
C TYR A 150 14.37 15.14 -2.65
N LEU A 151 13.59 15.89 -3.43
CA LEU A 151 12.96 15.36 -4.64
C LEU A 151 13.99 14.87 -5.66
N LEU A 152 15.11 15.59 -5.80
CA LEU A 152 16.24 15.16 -6.64
C LEU A 152 16.86 13.84 -6.13
N ALA A 153 17.15 13.77 -4.82
CA ALA A 153 17.72 12.58 -4.20
C ALA A 153 16.80 11.35 -4.30
N PHE A 154 15.50 11.52 -4.08
CA PHE A 154 14.50 10.46 -4.26
C PHE A 154 14.41 10.00 -5.71
N GLY A 155 14.45 10.94 -6.66
CA GLY A 155 14.35 10.62 -8.09
C GLY A 155 15.52 9.78 -8.57
N GLY A 156 16.74 10.10 -8.09
CA GLY A 156 17.94 9.28 -8.31
C GLY A 156 17.80 7.88 -7.72
N LYS A 157 17.28 7.75 -6.50
CA LYS A 157 17.11 6.45 -5.83
C LYS A 157 16.05 5.56 -6.49
N LEU A 158 14.96 6.15 -6.98
CA LEU A 158 13.86 5.42 -7.62
C LEU A 158 14.11 5.11 -9.10
N HIS A 159 15.28 5.47 -9.64
CA HIS A 159 15.61 5.32 -11.06
C HIS A 159 14.54 5.90 -12.00
N MET A 160 13.89 7.01 -11.61
CA MET A 160 12.80 7.59 -12.41
C MET A 160 13.34 8.17 -13.71
N GLN A 161 14.04 9.30 -13.62
CA GLN A 161 14.77 9.93 -14.71
C GLN A 161 15.96 10.69 -14.10
N PRO A 162 17.16 10.61 -14.71
CA PRO A 162 18.30 11.38 -14.25
C PRO A 162 18.05 12.88 -14.45
N ALA A 163 18.73 13.70 -13.65
CA ALA A 163 18.79 15.14 -13.89
C ALA A 163 19.54 15.42 -15.18
N LEU A 164 19.04 16.35 -15.97
CA LEU A 164 19.71 16.80 -17.18
C LEU A 164 20.89 17.71 -16.81
N PRO A 165 21.93 17.82 -17.67
CA PRO A 165 23.01 18.76 -17.45
C PRO A 165 22.47 20.19 -17.25
N ASN A 166 22.91 20.87 -16.19
CA ASN A 166 22.48 22.22 -15.81
C ASN A 166 20.98 22.38 -15.52
N GLU A 167 20.25 21.30 -15.27
CA GLU A 167 18.85 21.37 -14.86
C GLU A 167 18.72 21.91 -13.43
N SER A 168 17.95 22.99 -13.25
CA SER A 168 17.64 23.48 -11.91
C SER A 168 16.78 22.47 -11.14
N GLN A 169 16.83 22.51 -9.80
CA GLN A 169 15.99 21.64 -8.97
C GLN A 169 14.49 21.85 -9.24
N GLU A 170 14.09 23.09 -9.57
CA GLU A 170 12.71 23.42 -9.92
C GLU A 170 12.31 22.76 -11.24
N ALA A 171 13.15 22.88 -12.28
CA ALA A 171 12.91 22.25 -13.58
C ALA A 171 12.81 20.72 -13.45
N TYR A 172 13.71 20.11 -12.69
CA TYR A 172 13.68 18.68 -12.37
C TYR A 172 12.38 18.28 -11.64
N SER A 173 12.03 19.02 -10.58
CA SER A 173 10.84 18.76 -9.77
C SER A 173 9.54 18.92 -10.57
N LYS A 174 9.49 19.88 -11.49
CA LYS A 174 8.35 20.06 -12.40
C LYS A 174 8.24 18.91 -13.40
N ARG A 175 9.35 18.50 -14.02
CA ARG A 175 9.38 17.43 -15.03
C ARG A 175 9.08 16.05 -14.44
N VAL A 176 9.83 15.67 -13.40
CA VAL A 176 9.76 14.31 -12.82
C VAL A 176 8.62 14.21 -11.80
N TRP A 177 8.54 15.19 -10.89
CA TRP A 177 7.64 15.17 -9.74
C TRP A 177 6.33 15.93 -9.95
N ARG A 178 6.15 16.67 -11.07
CA ARG A 178 4.97 17.51 -11.35
C ARG A 178 4.69 18.49 -10.20
N VAL A 179 5.75 18.98 -9.56
CA VAL A 179 5.69 20.01 -8.52
C VAL A 179 6.20 21.32 -9.11
N THR A 180 5.38 22.38 -9.06
CA THR A 180 5.67 23.66 -9.72
C THR A 180 6.47 24.62 -8.86
N THR A 181 6.40 24.51 -7.54
CA THR A 181 7.07 25.41 -6.60
C THR A 181 7.81 24.57 -5.57
N ILE A 182 9.09 24.89 -5.35
CA ILE A 182 9.96 24.19 -4.40
C ILE A 182 10.73 25.20 -3.56
N ILE A 183 11.30 24.72 -2.46
CA ILE A 183 12.37 25.42 -1.75
C ILE A 183 13.68 24.95 -2.38
N GLU A 184 14.48 25.86 -2.92
CA GLU A 184 15.78 25.51 -3.49
C GLU A 184 16.75 25.06 -2.39
N GLY A 185 17.48 23.98 -2.66
CA GLY A 185 18.36 23.35 -1.68
C GLY A 185 17.65 22.33 -0.80
N GLY A 186 18.31 21.99 0.31
CA GLY A 186 17.77 21.16 1.38
C GLY A 186 18.22 21.75 2.72
N PRO A 187 17.60 21.39 3.85
CA PRO A 187 18.15 21.75 5.15
C PRO A 187 19.56 21.16 5.24
N GLY A 188 20.52 22.02 5.54
CA GLY A 188 21.93 21.68 5.68
C GLY A 188 22.21 20.72 6.82
#